data_AF-A0A954HBH5-F1
#
_entry.id   AF-A0A954HBH5-F1
#
_cell.length_a   1.000
_cell.length_b   1.000
_cell.length_c   1.000
_cell.angle_alpha   90.00
_cell.angle_beta   90.00
_cell.angle_gamma   90.00
#
_symmetry.space_group_name_H-M   'P 1'
#
loop_
_entity.id
_entity.type
_entity.pdbx_description
1 polymer ?
#
loop_
_entity_poly.entity_id
_entity_poly.type
_entity_poly.pdbx_seq_one_letter_code
_entity_poly.pdbx_strand_id
1 'polypeptide(L)'
;DRIADWMQGQFPGMHYVLSKKRPDSRDRTAAFRGMYMTGDESLTSREWITKNVQSQGPLGALYPLRTFTQSNKHNCMKEGDTPSWFFFLPQGGNDPEDPTKPGWGGEFRKTESGWYRDDRPDLKARETVSRWRPDFQKDFATRMSWTIDK
;
A
#
# COMPACT_ATOMS: atom_id res chain seq x y z
N ASP A 1 5.48 3.49 16.80
CA ASP A 1 5.75 2.60 17.95
C ASP A 1 7.26 2.31 18.03
N ARG A 2 7.71 1.66 19.11
CA ARG A 2 9.10 1.17 19.32
C ARG A 2 9.21 -0.34 19.10
N ILE A 3 8.16 -0.99 18.59
CA ILE A 3 8.06 -2.45 18.50
C ILE A 3 9.01 -2.96 17.43
N ALA A 4 9.07 -2.28 16.28
CA ALA A 4 10.06 -2.59 15.24
C ALA A 4 11.50 -2.56 15.80
N ASP A 5 11.87 -1.49 16.50
CA ASP A 5 13.24 -1.36 17.02
C ASP A 5 13.54 -2.44 18.08
N TRP A 6 12.55 -2.80 18.92
CA TRP A 6 12.67 -3.92 19.86
C TRP A 6 12.83 -5.26 19.15
N MET A 7 12.01 -5.56 18.13
CA MET A 7 12.09 -6.81 17.37
C MET A 7 13.44 -6.95 16.66
N GLN A 8 13.99 -5.86 16.11
CA GLN A 8 15.32 -5.88 15.49
C GLN A 8 16.42 -6.27 16.48
N GLY A 9 16.32 -5.80 17.72
CA GLY A 9 17.26 -6.15 18.78
C GLY A 9 17.08 -7.56 19.34
N GLN A 10 15.85 -8.07 19.40
CA GLN A 10 15.58 -9.41 19.96
C GLN A 10 15.73 -10.55 18.95
N PHE A 11 15.52 -10.28 17.66
CA PHE A 11 15.48 -11.30 16.60
C PHE A 11 16.43 -10.93 15.45
N PRO A 12 17.75 -10.98 15.66
CA PRO A 12 18.71 -10.76 14.58
C PRO A 12 18.50 -11.77 13.45
N GLY A 13 18.53 -11.30 12.21
CA GLY A 13 18.28 -12.14 11.03
C GLY A 13 16.81 -12.38 10.70
N MET A 14 15.85 -11.83 11.46
CA MET A 14 14.43 -11.89 11.10
C MET A 14 14.18 -11.24 9.74
N HIS A 15 13.51 -11.96 8.84
CA HIS A 15 13.02 -11.40 7.58
C HIS A 15 11.90 -10.42 7.87
N TYR A 16 12.16 -9.13 7.66
CA TYR A 16 11.24 -8.07 8.05
C TYR A 16 11.21 -6.94 7.03
N VAL A 17 10.01 -6.60 6.55
CA VAL A 17 9.75 -5.47 5.66
C VAL A 17 9.13 -4.35 6.46
N LEU A 18 9.79 -3.19 6.49
CA LEU A 18 9.33 -2.04 7.26
C LEU A 18 9.09 -0.85 6.35
N SER A 19 7.82 -0.59 6.04
CA SER A 19 7.39 0.68 5.48
C SER A 19 7.19 1.70 6.61
N LYS A 20 8.15 2.61 6.76
CA LYS A 20 8.13 3.63 7.84
C LYS A 20 8.76 4.89 7.29
N LYS A 21 8.10 6.03 7.54
CA LYS A 21 8.62 7.33 7.11
C LYS A 21 10.09 7.49 7.50
N ARG A 22 10.86 8.20 6.66
CA ARG A 22 12.26 8.50 6.98
C ARG A 22 12.32 9.36 8.26
N PRO A 23 13.30 9.13 9.16
CA PRO A 23 13.40 9.88 10.42
C PRO A 23 13.53 11.39 10.23
N ASP A 24 14.22 11.81 9.17
CA ASP A 24 14.48 13.19 8.77
C ASP A 24 13.29 13.85 8.06
N SER A 25 12.27 13.08 7.69
CA SER A 25 11.12 13.58 6.95
C SER A 25 9.94 13.94 7.87
N ARG A 26 9.49 15.19 7.76
CA ARG A 26 8.21 15.64 8.32
C ARG A 26 7.02 15.10 7.53
N ASP A 27 7.25 14.71 6.27
CA ASP A 27 6.22 14.18 5.38
C ASP A 27 5.94 12.70 5.63
N ARG A 28 4.69 12.29 5.32
CA ARG A 28 4.26 10.89 5.34
C ARG A 28 4.82 10.15 4.12
N THR A 29 6.12 9.91 4.16
CA THR A 29 6.89 9.35 3.04
C THR A 29 6.89 7.84 2.96
N ALA A 30 6.32 7.12 3.93
CA ALA A 30 6.26 5.66 3.88
C ALA A 30 5.63 5.15 2.56
N ALA A 31 6.23 4.13 1.96
CA ALA A 31 5.85 3.57 0.67
C ALA A 31 4.35 3.24 0.59
N PHE A 32 3.80 2.61 1.63
CA PHE A 32 2.40 2.20 1.63
C PHE A 32 1.40 3.36 1.58
N ARG A 33 1.83 4.59 1.89
CA ARG A 33 1.00 5.79 1.68
C ARG A 33 0.74 6.04 0.19
N GLY A 34 1.55 5.48 -0.69
CA GLY A 34 1.30 5.42 -2.13
C GLY A 34 0.03 4.68 -2.53
N MET A 35 -0.58 3.90 -1.62
CA MET A 35 -1.91 3.33 -1.85
C MET A 35 -2.92 4.44 -2.18
N TYR A 36 -2.87 5.54 -1.43
CA TYR A 36 -3.85 6.62 -1.52
C TYR A 36 -3.25 8.02 -1.73
N MET A 37 -1.93 8.19 -1.85
CA MET A 37 -1.29 9.48 -2.17
C MET A 37 -0.42 9.34 -3.43
N THR A 38 -0.12 10.47 -4.08
CA THR A 38 0.72 10.54 -5.31
C THR A 38 0.13 9.71 -6.46
N GLY A 39 0.73 9.76 -7.66
CA GLY A 39 0.16 9.09 -8.84
C GLY A 39 -1.25 9.62 -9.19
N ASP A 40 -2.08 8.79 -9.83
CA ASP A 40 -3.44 9.16 -10.20
C ASP A 40 -4.42 9.06 -9.02
N GLU A 41 -4.64 10.17 -8.32
CA GLU A 41 -5.56 10.23 -7.17
C GLU A 41 -7.05 10.18 -7.57
N SER A 42 -7.40 10.28 -8.87
CA SER A 42 -8.79 10.13 -9.31
C SER A 42 -9.35 8.73 -9.03
N LEU A 43 -8.47 7.72 -9.00
CA LEU A 43 -8.78 6.34 -8.65
C LEU A 43 -8.97 6.11 -7.14
N THR A 44 -8.80 7.15 -6.31
CA THR A 44 -9.08 7.11 -4.87
C THR A 44 -10.27 8.00 -4.52
N SER A 45 -10.96 8.53 -5.54
CA SER A 45 -12.08 9.44 -5.37
C SER A 45 -13.30 8.74 -4.81
N ARG A 46 -14.21 9.51 -4.20
CA ARG A 46 -15.50 8.96 -3.77
C ARG A 46 -16.28 8.43 -4.97
N GLU A 47 -16.23 9.14 -6.09
CA GLU A 47 -16.91 8.76 -7.32
C GLU A 47 -16.43 7.39 -7.82
N TRP A 48 -15.10 7.17 -7.86
CA TRP A 48 -14.53 5.90 -8.27
C TRP A 48 -14.90 4.77 -7.30
N ILE A 49 -14.77 5.00 -5.98
CA ILE A 49 -15.04 3.99 -4.95
C ILE A 49 -16.54 3.63 -4.92
N THR A 50 -17.44 4.62 -5.00
CA THR A 50 -18.88 4.38 -5.07
C THR A 50 -19.23 3.52 -6.29
N LYS A 51 -18.69 3.87 -7.46
CA LYS A 51 -18.98 3.15 -8.70
C LYS A 51 -18.46 1.71 -8.69
N ASN A 52 -17.22 1.49 -8.25
CA ASN A 52 -16.53 0.22 -8.48
C ASN A 52 -16.42 -0.69 -7.26
N VAL A 53 -16.71 -0.17 -6.05
CA VAL A 53 -16.55 -0.93 -4.80
C VAL A 53 -17.83 -0.86 -3.98
N GLN A 54 -18.25 0.32 -3.54
CA GLN A 54 -19.31 0.43 -2.54
C GLN A 54 -20.70 0.02 -3.07
N SER A 55 -20.96 0.19 -4.37
CA SER A 55 -22.19 -0.27 -5.01
C SER A 55 -22.22 -1.79 -5.31
N GLN A 56 -21.13 -2.51 -5.03
CA GLN A 56 -20.99 -3.92 -5.38
C GLN A 56 -21.43 -4.81 -4.20
N GLY A 57 -22.75 -4.97 -4.07
CA GLY A 57 -23.35 -5.97 -3.20
C GLY A 57 -23.15 -5.74 -1.69
N PRO A 58 -23.47 -6.76 -0.86
CA PRO A 58 -23.41 -6.63 0.60
C PRO A 58 -22.01 -6.32 1.15
N LEU A 59 -20.95 -6.83 0.51
CA LEU A 59 -19.57 -6.53 0.92
C LEU A 59 -19.20 -5.08 0.58
N GLY A 60 -19.56 -4.61 -0.62
CA GLY A 60 -19.35 -3.23 -1.04
C GLY A 60 -20.03 -2.23 -0.10
N ALA A 61 -21.26 -2.52 0.34
CA ALA A 61 -22.03 -1.65 1.23
C ALA A 61 -21.33 -1.36 2.57
N LEU A 62 -20.40 -2.22 3.00
CA LEU A 62 -19.62 -2.05 4.23
C LEU A 62 -18.35 -1.21 4.03
N TYR A 63 -17.99 -0.87 2.79
CA TYR A 63 -16.77 -0.13 2.49
C TYR A 63 -16.89 1.36 2.89
N PRO A 64 -15.98 1.91 3.73
CA PRO A 64 -16.10 3.27 4.25
C PRO A 64 -15.74 4.34 3.21
N LEU A 65 -16.66 5.29 2.96
CA LEU A 65 -16.47 6.40 2.01
C LEU A 65 -15.90 7.69 2.62
N ARG A 66 -15.68 7.74 3.94
CA ARG A 66 -15.12 8.91 4.62
C ARG A 66 -14.00 8.46 5.54
N THR A 67 -12.78 8.83 5.19
CA THR A 67 -11.57 8.39 5.89
C THR A 67 -10.56 9.53 5.99
N PHE A 68 -9.61 9.42 6.92
CA PHE A 68 -8.56 10.43 7.08
C PHE A 68 -7.35 10.10 6.19
N THR A 69 -7.36 10.60 4.95
CA THR A 69 -6.30 10.39 3.94
C THR A 69 -5.55 11.65 3.54
N GLN A 70 -5.63 12.74 4.32
CA GLN A 70 -4.84 13.95 4.10
C GLN A 70 -3.38 13.57 3.72
N SER A 71 -2.70 14.27 2.83
CA SER A 71 -3.14 15.39 2.01
C SER A 71 -3.88 15.00 0.73
N ASN A 72 -4.31 13.74 0.56
CA ASN A 72 -5.21 13.39 -0.52
C ASN A 72 -6.54 14.14 -0.33
N LYS A 73 -6.96 14.87 -1.37
CA LYS A 73 -8.13 15.76 -1.35
C LYS A 73 -9.47 15.02 -1.22
N HIS A 74 -9.52 13.75 -1.61
CA HIS A 74 -10.75 12.96 -1.68
C HIS A 74 -11.22 12.47 -0.31
N ASN A 75 -10.34 12.40 0.70
CA ASN A 75 -10.69 11.91 2.05
C ASN A 75 -11.47 10.57 2.01
N CYS A 76 -11.09 9.71 1.07
CA CYS A 76 -11.69 8.43 0.75
C CYS A 76 -10.56 7.40 0.56
N MET A 77 -10.86 6.10 0.72
CA MET A 77 -9.92 4.98 0.58
C MET A 77 -8.65 5.13 1.45
N LYS A 78 -8.76 4.82 2.75
CA LYS A 78 -7.61 4.77 3.68
C LYS A 78 -7.11 3.35 3.84
N GLU A 79 -6.63 2.78 2.76
CA GLU A 79 -6.09 1.42 2.71
C GLU A 79 -4.57 1.38 2.93
N GLY A 80 -4.06 2.19 3.86
CA GLY A 80 -2.62 2.33 4.08
C GLY A 80 -1.90 1.04 4.50
N ASP A 81 -2.63 0.01 4.89
CA ASP A 81 -2.09 -1.31 5.25
C ASP A 81 -2.22 -2.34 4.12
N THR A 82 -3.10 -2.10 3.12
CA THR A 82 -3.35 -3.02 1.99
C THR A 82 -2.08 -3.43 1.23
N PRO A 83 -1.08 -2.55 0.99
CA PRO A 83 0.15 -2.96 0.33
C PRO A 83 0.93 -4.07 1.04
N SER A 84 0.74 -4.30 2.35
CA SER A 84 1.33 -5.45 3.05
C SER A 84 0.77 -6.79 2.56
N TRP A 85 -0.49 -6.81 2.09
CA TRP A 85 -1.15 -8.01 1.57
C TRP A 85 -0.76 -8.32 0.13
N PHE A 86 -0.33 -7.32 -0.65
CA PHE A 86 0.04 -7.52 -2.05
C PHE A 86 1.21 -8.48 -2.26
N PHE A 87 2.04 -8.71 -1.26
CA PHE A 87 3.08 -9.74 -1.27
C PHE A 87 2.54 -11.18 -1.38
N PHE A 88 1.26 -11.39 -1.09
CA PHE A 88 0.58 -12.68 -1.20
C PHE A 88 -0.27 -12.81 -2.48
N LEU A 89 -0.34 -11.76 -3.30
CA LEU A 89 -1.09 -11.76 -4.55
C LEU A 89 -0.12 -11.97 -5.72
N PRO A 90 -0.16 -13.11 -6.43
CA PRO A 90 0.74 -13.35 -7.56
C PRO A 90 0.67 -12.26 -8.63
N GLN A 91 -0.51 -11.68 -8.87
CA GLN A 91 -0.67 -10.61 -9.85
C GLN A 91 0.02 -9.30 -9.45
N GLY A 92 0.34 -9.12 -8.16
CA GLY A 92 0.99 -7.93 -7.64
C GLY A 92 2.46 -7.80 -8.01
N GLY A 93 3.08 -8.89 -8.48
CA GLY A 93 4.47 -8.91 -8.95
C GLY A 93 5.53 -8.78 -7.86
N ASN A 94 5.15 -8.55 -6.61
CA ASN A 94 6.11 -8.59 -5.49
C ASN A 94 6.63 -10.00 -5.26
N ASP A 95 7.91 -10.08 -4.92
CA ASP A 95 8.54 -11.30 -4.44
C ASP A 95 8.65 -11.23 -2.91
N PRO A 96 7.93 -12.08 -2.14
CA PRO A 96 7.98 -12.05 -0.68
C PRO A 96 9.35 -12.45 -0.12
N GLU A 97 10.14 -13.22 -0.87
CA GLU A 97 11.51 -13.60 -0.49
C GLU A 97 12.52 -12.52 -0.86
N ASP A 98 12.22 -11.71 -1.88
CA ASP A 98 13.05 -10.57 -2.30
C ASP A 98 12.26 -9.25 -2.48
N PRO A 99 11.95 -8.55 -1.38
CA PRO A 99 11.31 -7.23 -1.40
C PRO A 99 12.09 -6.11 -2.12
N THR A 100 13.30 -6.38 -2.63
CA THR A 100 14.00 -5.43 -3.52
C THR A 100 13.41 -5.39 -4.93
N LYS A 101 12.66 -6.42 -5.31
CA LYS A 101 11.94 -6.44 -6.59
C LYS A 101 10.69 -5.56 -6.52
N PRO A 102 10.40 -4.78 -7.58
CA PRO A 102 9.23 -3.92 -7.61
C PRO A 102 7.94 -4.75 -7.74
N GLY A 103 6.89 -4.30 -7.06
CA GLY A 103 5.52 -4.76 -7.25
C GLY A 103 4.51 -3.83 -6.58
N TRP A 104 3.24 -4.21 -6.53
CA TRP A 104 2.16 -3.40 -5.96
C TRP A 104 2.40 -3.00 -4.50
N GLY A 105 3.05 -3.86 -3.72
CA GLY A 105 3.49 -3.63 -2.33
C GLY A 105 4.67 -2.66 -2.19
N GLY A 106 5.26 -2.20 -3.29
CA GLY A 106 6.39 -1.27 -3.30
C GLY A 106 7.71 -1.91 -3.69
N GLU A 107 8.80 -1.18 -3.47
CA GLU A 107 10.18 -1.58 -3.77
C GLU A 107 11.08 -1.09 -2.63
N PHE A 108 11.81 -2.02 -2.00
CA PHE A 108 12.57 -1.75 -0.77
C PHE A 108 14.07 -1.94 -1.00
N ARG A 109 14.91 -1.42 -0.10
CA ARG A 109 16.33 -1.82 -0.03
C ARG A 109 16.55 -2.75 1.14
N LYS A 110 17.46 -3.70 0.98
CA LYS A 110 17.99 -4.48 2.09
C LYS A 110 19.01 -3.64 2.87
N THR A 111 18.88 -3.61 4.19
CA THR A 111 19.82 -2.94 5.10
C THR A 111 20.91 -3.90 5.57
N GLU A 112 21.94 -3.37 6.23
CA GLU A 112 23.00 -4.18 6.87
C GLU A 112 22.45 -5.17 7.91
N SER A 113 21.33 -4.83 8.56
CA SER A 113 20.64 -5.72 9.51
C SER A 113 19.88 -6.89 8.86
N GLY A 114 19.80 -6.93 7.53
CA GLY A 114 18.98 -7.87 6.77
C GLY A 114 17.52 -7.42 6.56
N TRP A 115 17.04 -6.43 7.32
CA TRP A 115 15.69 -5.88 7.15
C TRP A 115 15.55 -5.07 5.86
N TYR A 116 14.31 -4.99 5.35
CA TYR A 116 13.95 -4.23 4.15
C TYR A 116 13.30 -2.89 4.51
N ARG A 117 13.75 -1.81 3.87
CA ARG A 117 13.35 -0.43 4.17
C ARG A 117 12.99 0.35 2.91
N ASP A 118 12.00 1.23 3.02
CA ASP A 118 11.49 2.09 1.95
C ASP A 118 12.22 3.44 1.85
N ASP A 119 13.39 3.57 2.46
CA ASP A 119 14.15 4.83 2.55
C ASP A 119 15.27 4.96 1.50
N ARG A 120 15.09 4.34 0.32
CA ARG A 120 16.00 4.47 -0.81
C ARG A 120 16.18 5.94 -1.22
N PRO A 121 17.42 6.39 -1.47
CA PRO A 121 17.69 7.80 -1.82
C PRO A 121 17.27 8.14 -3.25
N ASP A 122 17.23 7.16 -4.14
CA ASP A 122 16.99 7.34 -5.57
C ASP A 122 15.52 7.15 -5.98
N LEU A 123 14.68 6.67 -5.06
CA LEU A 123 13.25 6.46 -5.27
C LEU A 123 12.42 7.27 -4.30
N LYS A 124 11.29 7.80 -4.79
CA LYS A 124 10.24 8.31 -3.93
C LYS A 124 9.39 7.13 -3.47
N ALA A 125 9.56 6.75 -2.21
CA ALA A 125 8.90 5.60 -1.58
C ALA A 125 7.41 5.43 -1.94
N ARG A 126 6.60 6.49 -1.85
CA ARG A 126 5.16 6.43 -2.23
C ARG A 126 4.94 6.06 -3.69
N GLU A 127 5.77 6.57 -4.60
CA GLU A 127 5.65 6.30 -6.04
C GLU A 127 5.98 4.84 -6.37
N THR A 128 6.72 4.13 -5.50
CA THR A 128 6.97 2.69 -5.67
C THR A 128 5.69 1.87 -5.63
N VAL A 129 4.67 2.33 -4.88
CA VAL A 129 3.32 1.75 -4.81
C VAL A 129 2.36 2.45 -5.77
N SER A 130 2.29 3.79 -5.76
CA SER A 130 1.24 4.52 -6.48
C SER A 130 1.30 4.37 -8.01
N ARG A 131 2.46 4.03 -8.57
CA ARG A 131 2.61 3.73 -10.01
C ARG A 131 1.75 2.54 -10.45
N TRP A 132 1.44 1.62 -9.54
CA TRP A 132 0.64 0.42 -9.79
C TRP A 132 -0.86 0.61 -9.51
N ARG A 133 -1.29 1.81 -9.07
CA ARG A 133 -2.69 2.06 -8.71
C ARG A 133 -3.70 1.72 -9.79
N PRO A 134 -3.47 2.07 -11.08
CA PRO A 134 -4.38 1.65 -12.13
C PRO A 134 -4.62 0.14 -12.15
N ASP A 135 -3.58 -0.66 -11.89
CA ASP A 135 -3.65 -2.12 -11.94
C ASP A 135 -4.36 -2.70 -10.71
N PHE A 136 -3.93 -2.32 -9.50
CA PHE A 136 -4.54 -2.88 -8.29
C PHE A 136 -5.97 -2.38 -8.06
N GLN A 137 -6.33 -1.16 -8.50
CA GLN A 137 -7.71 -0.69 -8.44
C GLN A 137 -8.59 -1.37 -9.48
N LYS A 138 -8.06 -1.66 -10.67
CA LYS A 138 -8.78 -2.46 -11.68
C LYS A 138 -9.02 -3.89 -11.20
N ASP A 139 -8.00 -4.52 -10.59
CA ASP A 139 -8.14 -5.86 -9.99
C ASP A 139 -9.18 -5.86 -8.86
N PHE A 140 -9.13 -4.86 -7.97
CA PHE A 140 -10.12 -4.75 -6.90
C PHE A 140 -11.55 -4.57 -7.43
N ALA A 141 -11.75 -3.67 -8.40
CA ALA A 141 -13.05 -3.48 -9.05
C ALA A 141 -13.59 -4.77 -9.70
N THR A 142 -12.71 -5.53 -10.37
CA THR A 142 -13.06 -6.82 -10.98
C THR A 142 -13.50 -7.83 -9.92
N ARG A 143 -12.76 -7.93 -8.81
CA ARG A 143 -13.11 -8.84 -7.70
C ARG A 143 -14.39 -8.43 -6.99
N MET A 144 -14.68 -7.13 -6.90
CA MET A 144 -15.93 -6.65 -6.34
C MET A 144 -17.12 -7.01 -7.23
N SER A 145 -16.99 -7.02 -8.56
CA SER A 145 -18.09 -7.46 -9.44
C SER A 145 -18.45 -8.93 -9.24
N TRP A 146 -17.46 -9.79 -8.95
CA TRP A 146 -17.70 -11.20 -8.63
C TRP A 146 -18.54 -11.41 -7.36
N THR A 147 -18.65 -10.40 -6.50
CA THR A 147 -19.47 -10.49 -5.27
C THR A 147 -20.96 -10.29 -5.51
N ILE A 148 -21.35 -9.86 -6.72
CA ILE A 148 -22.74 -9.67 -7.14
C ILE A 148 -23.16 -10.60 -8.28
N ASP A 149 -22.20 -11.12 -9.05
CA ASP A 149 -22.44 -12.08 -10.11
C ASP A 149 -22.75 -13.46 -9.49
N LYS A 150 -23.96 -13.98 -9.73
CA LYS A 150 -24.40 -15.35 -9.38
C LYS A 150 -24.47 -16.22 -10.61
#